data_AF-A0A5D2PF33-F1
#
_entry.id   AF-A0A5D2PF33-F1
#
_cell.length_a   1.000
_cell.length_b   1.000
_cell.length_c   1.000
_cell.angle_alpha   90.00
_cell.angle_beta   90.00
_cell.angle_gamma   90.00
#
_symmetry.space_group_name_H-M   'P 1'
#
loop_
_entity.id
_entity.type
_entity.pdbx_description
1 polymer ?
#
loop_
_entity_poly.entity_id
_entity_poly.type
_entity_poly.pdbx_seq_one_letter_code
_entity_poly.pdbx_strand_id
1 'polypeptide(L)'
;MKQIRTLGMLRSRFGSLPDAFNDCLIPGDKSEKKKKGFWLFFSRSFGQPLSNKEKEAAKFAQLWNKIISSFREEDLISNKEMNLLLVPYWADRDLDQIQWPPFLLASKIPIALDMAKDSDSRDRELQKRIEADPYMFCAIRECYASFRSIIRFLVEGQREKRVIDDIFFKVDKRIVDGSVIKTYKMSAVPSLCDHIVKLIKLLLENKQDERGQVVLCFQDMLEIVTKDIMAEEEFSSLEHGGSGHDGMNPDPLHQLFDTKKLDQLFASTGAIKFPTPVSEAWREKINRLYLLLTTKESAMDVPSNIDARRRISFFSNSLFMDMPAAPKVRNMLSFS
;
A
#
# COMPACT_ATOMS: atom_id res chain seq x y z
N MET A 1 13.64 11.82 27.90
CA MET A 1 13.14 11.84 26.50
C MET A 1 12.24 13.06 26.31
N LYS A 2 12.24 13.77 25.16
CA LYS A 2 11.32 14.93 24.95
C LYS A 2 9.87 14.45 24.77
N GLN A 3 8.92 15.04 25.48
CA GLN A 3 7.48 14.73 25.44
C GLN A 3 6.86 14.97 24.04
N ILE A 4 5.98 14.08 23.57
CA ILE A 4 5.13 14.27 22.39
C ILE A 4 4.02 15.25 22.75
N ARG A 5 4.03 16.45 22.17
CA ARG A 5 3.04 17.52 22.45
C ARG A 5 2.21 17.93 21.23
N THR A 6 2.53 17.43 20.05
CA THR A 6 1.86 17.77 18.78
C THR A 6 1.69 16.53 17.93
N LEU A 7 0.71 16.54 17.01
CA LEU A 7 0.53 15.48 16.03
C LEU A 7 1.76 15.29 15.14
N GLY A 8 2.47 16.38 14.80
CA GLY A 8 3.75 16.30 14.09
C GLY A 8 4.82 15.49 14.85
N MET A 9 4.91 15.68 16.17
CA MET A 9 5.81 14.89 17.02
C MET A 9 5.36 13.43 17.16
N LEU A 10 4.04 13.18 17.15
CA LEU A 10 3.50 11.82 17.15
C LEU A 10 3.91 11.09 15.87
N ARG A 11 3.71 11.70 14.70
CA ARG A 11 4.07 11.09 13.40
C ARG A 11 5.56 10.75 13.30
N SER A 12 6.43 11.69 13.68
CA SER A 12 7.88 11.47 13.60
C SER A 12 8.36 10.35 14.52
N ARG A 13 7.63 10.07 15.59
CA ARG A 13 7.95 9.00 16.55
C ARG A 13 7.10 7.75 16.43
N PHE A 14 6.10 7.75 15.56
CA PHE A 14 5.14 6.64 15.48
C PHE A 14 5.84 5.30 15.26
N GLY A 15 6.85 5.29 14.40
CA GLY A 15 7.70 4.13 14.14
C GLY A 15 8.44 3.54 15.36
N SER A 16 8.60 4.30 16.43
CA SER A 16 9.21 3.83 17.69
C SER A 16 8.19 3.34 18.72
N LEU A 17 6.88 3.58 18.50
CA LEU A 17 5.82 3.16 19.41
C LEU A 17 5.68 1.64 19.51
N PRO A 18 5.76 0.85 18.42
CA PRO A 18 5.74 -0.60 18.54
C PRO A 18 6.88 -1.13 19.43
N ASP A 19 8.12 -0.65 19.23
CA ASP A 19 9.27 -1.06 20.04
C ASP A 19 9.04 -0.71 21.52
N ALA A 20 8.62 0.52 21.83
CA ALA A 20 8.34 0.96 23.20
C ALA A 20 7.18 0.19 23.86
N PHE A 21 6.12 -0.08 23.10
CA PHE A 21 4.99 -0.90 23.55
C PHE A 21 5.43 -2.30 23.97
N ASN A 22 6.26 -2.95 23.13
CA ASN A 22 6.73 -4.30 23.41
C ASN A 22 7.72 -4.32 24.59
N ASP A 23 8.55 -3.28 24.76
CA ASP A 23 9.48 -3.19 25.89
C ASP A 23 8.77 -2.92 27.23
N CYS A 24 7.70 -2.11 27.24
CA CYS A 24 6.99 -1.74 28.47
C CYS A 24 5.89 -2.72 28.88
N LEU A 25 5.10 -3.21 27.92
CA LEU A 25 3.83 -3.90 28.19
C LEU A 25 3.84 -5.39 27.86
N ILE A 26 4.89 -5.89 27.19
CA ILE A 26 5.04 -7.33 26.93
C ILE A 26 6.17 -7.89 27.79
N PRO A 27 5.88 -8.79 28.75
CA PRO A 27 6.92 -9.43 29.55
C PRO A 27 7.88 -10.21 28.63
N GLY A 28 9.11 -9.75 28.50
CA GLY A 28 10.15 -10.43 27.71
C GLY A 28 10.79 -11.60 28.48
N ASP A 29 11.15 -12.67 27.75
CA ASP A 29 12.19 -13.60 28.22
C ASP A 29 13.55 -12.93 28.01
N LYS A 30 14.38 -12.89 29.06
CA LYS A 30 15.59 -12.07 29.17
C LYS A 30 16.76 -12.47 28.25
N SER A 31 16.55 -13.29 27.22
CA SER A 31 17.65 -14.00 26.53
C SER A 31 18.10 -13.44 25.18
N GLU A 32 17.51 -12.37 24.63
CA GLU A 32 17.96 -11.83 23.33
C GLU A 32 18.28 -10.34 23.35
N LYS A 33 19.49 -9.99 22.88
CA LYS A 33 19.89 -8.62 22.56
C LYS A 33 19.06 -8.13 21.37
N LYS A 34 17.92 -7.49 21.63
CA LYS A 34 17.05 -6.91 20.58
C LYS A 34 17.80 -5.80 19.83
N LYS A 35 17.96 -5.94 18.51
CA LYS A 35 18.44 -4.86 17.64
C LYS A 35 17.35 -3.78 17.53
N LYS A 36 17.63 -2.60 18.08
CA LYS A 36 16.72 -1.44 18.07
C LYS A 36 16.85 -0.69 16.74
N GLY A 37 15.73 -0.25 16.16
CA GLY A 37 15.77 0.59 14.96
C GLY A 37 14.53 0.50 14.08
N PHE A 38 13.95 1.66 13.81
CA PHE A 38 12.83 1.88 12.89
C PHE A 38 13.09 1.28 11.50
N TRP A 39 14.31 1.43 10.97
CA TRP A 39 14.73 0.91 9.65
C TRP A 39 14.56 -0.61 9.48
N LEU A 40 14.54 -1.38 10.56
CA LEU A 40 14.34 -2.83 10.50
C LEU A 40 12.92 -3.21 10.07
N PHE A 41 11.94 -2.31 10.20
CA PHE A 41 10.59 -2.50 9.67
C PHE A 41 10.52 -2.27 8.14
N PHE A 42 11.57 -1.70 7.54
CA PHE A 42 11.60 -1.33 6.11
C PHE A 42 12.45 -2.28 5.25
N SER A 43 13.32 -3.10 5.87
CA SER A 43 14.41 -3.83 5.21
C SER A 43 14.04 -5.22 4.64
N ARG A 44 12.76 -5.53 4.42
CA ARG A 44 12.33 -6.87 3.94
C ARG A 44 12.29 -6.93 2.40
N SER A 45 12.79 -8.04 1.85
CA SER A 45 12.55 -8.48 0.46
C SER A 45 11.34 -9.43 0.42
N PHE A 46 10.60 -9.44 -0.69
CA PHE A 46 9.41 -10.27 -0.90
C PHE A 46 9.67 -11.76 -0.55
N GLY A 47 8.74 -12.42 0.15
CA GLY A 47 8.72 -13.89 0.32
C GLY A 47 9.45 -14.49 1.54
N GLN A 48 9.96 -13.70 2.49
CA GLN A 48 10.58 -14.24 3.73
C GLN A 48 9.55 -14.48 4.87
N PRO A 49 9.75 -15.41 5.81
CA PRO A 49 8.82 -15.59 6.95
C PRO A 49 8.75 -14.35 7.85
N LEU A 50 7.60 -14.16 8.52
CA LEU A 50 7.37 -13.06 9.46
C LEU A 50 8.46 -13.03 10.56
N SER A 51 9.20 -11.93 10.61
CA SER A 51 10.19 -11.63 11.63
C SER A 51 9.54 -11.46 13.02
N ASN A 52 10.33 -11.65 14.09
CA ASN A 52 9.86 -11.37 15.45
C ASN A 52 9.32 -9.93 15.61
N LYS A 53 9.86 -8.97 14.85
CA LYS A 53 9.41 -7.58 14.86
C LYS A 53 8.03 -7.37 14.24
N GLU A 54 7.66 -8.12 13.20
CA GLU A 54 6.32 -8.02 12.62
C GLU A 54 5.26 -8.58 13.58
N LYS A 55 5.60 -9.62 14.36
CA LYS A 55 4.74 -10.10 15.44
C LYS A 55 4.57 -9.04 16.54
N GLU A 56 5.65 -8.36 16.91
CA GLU A 56 5.64 -7.23 17.86
C GLU A 56 4.79 -6.06 17.34
N ALA A 57 4.89 -5.73 16.05
CA ALA A 57 4.08 -4.70 15.40
C ALA A 57 2.60 -5.09 15.32
N ALA A 58 2.28 -6.36 15.05
CA ALA A 58 0.91 -6.85 15.01
C ALA A 58 0.21 -6.71 16.38
N LYS A 59 0.93 -7.01 17.49
CA LYS A 59 0.40 -6.81 18.84
C LYS A 59 0.14 -5.33 19.15
N PHE A 60 1.07 -4.45 18.74
CA PHE A 60 0.86 -3.02 18.86
C PHE A 60 -0.35 -2.56 18.03
N ALA A 61 -0.49 -3.02 16.79
CA ALA A 61 -1.62 -2.69 15.91
C ALA A 61 -2.96 -3.09 16.52
N GLN A 62 -3.05 -4.25 17.18
CA GLN A 62 -4.25 -4.66 17.90
C GLN A 62 -4.64 -3.68 18.99
N LEU A 63 -3.70 -3.27 19.86
CA LEU A 63 -3.98 -2.29 20.90
C LEU A 63 -4.33 -0.92 20.30
N TRP A 64 -3.53 -0.47 19.34
CA TRP A 64 -3.73 0.80 18.66
C TRP A 64 -5.13 0.88 18.05
N ASN A 65 -5.53 -0.14 17.29
CA ASN A 65 -6.85 -0.17 16.69
C ASN A 65 -7.97 -0.20 17.72
N LYS A 66 -7.78 -0.83 18.89
CA LYS A 66 -8.75 -0.77 19.99
C LYS A 66 -8.90 0.65 20.56
N ILE A 67 -7.79 1.38 20.73
CA ILE A 67 -7.83 2.80 21.15
C ILE A 67 -8.59 3.64 20.12
N ILE A 68 -8.33 3.43 18.83
CA ILE A 68 -9.00 4.18 17.76
C ILE A 68 -10.50 3.83 17.70
N SER A 69 -10.86 2.55 17.82
CA SER A 69 -12.26 2.12 17.88
C SER A 69 -12.99 2.72 19.08
N SER A 70 -12.37 2.80 20.26
CA SER A 70 -13.00 3.41 21.43
C SER A 70 -13.28 4.90 21.22
N PHE A 71 -12.39 5.63 20.54
CA PHE A 71 -12.68 7.03 20.18
C PHE A 71 -13.85 7.15 19.23
N ARG A 72 -14.06 6.18 18.34
CA ARG A 72 -15.23 6.19 17.46
C ARG A 72 -16.51 5.92 18.25
N GLU A 73 -16.48 4.96 19.17
CA GLU A 73 -17.60 4.59 20.07
C GLU A 73 -17.99 5.74 20.99
N GLU A 74 -17.01 6.52 21.47
CA GLU A 74 -17.20 7.72 22.29
C GLU A 74 -17.54 8.98 21.46
N ASP A 75 -17.75 8.84 20.15
CA ASP A 75 -18.05 9.93 19.20
C ASP A 75 -17.00 11.06 19.17
N LEU A 76 -15.74 10.73 19.51
CA LEU A 76 -14.61 11.68 19.46
C LEU A 76 -14.04 11.84 18.06
N ILE A 77 -14.23 10.85 17.18
CA ILE A 77 -13.72 10.86 15.80
C ILE A 77 -14.79 10.39 14.82
N SER A 78 -14.74 10.91 13.59
CA SER A 78 -15.59 10.46 12.49
C SER A 78 -15.14 9.11 11.92
N ASN A 79 -16.00 8.43 11.15
CA ASN A 79 -15.62 7.21 10.40
C ASN A 79 -14.43 7.45 9.45
N LYS A 80 -14.34 8.65 8.87
CA LYS A 80 -13.22 9.03 8.00
C LYS A 80 -11.92 9.11 8.78
N GLU A 81 -11.92 9.79 9.94
CA GLU A 81 -10.75 9.88 10.81
C GLU A 81 -10.35 8.51 11.38
N MET A 82 -11.33 7.68 11.74
CA MET A 82 -11.09 6.29 12.13
C MET A 82 -10.34 5.52 11.04
N ASN A 83 -10.80 5.56 9.79
CA ASN A 83 -10.14 4.87 8.67
C ASN A 83 -8.72 5.41 8.38
N LEU A 84 -8.45 6.68 8.67
CA LEU A 84 -7.10 7.26 8.56
C LEU A 84 -6.17 6.82 9.68
N LEU A 85 -6.70 6.52 10.86
CA LEU A 85 -5.94 6.18 12.06
C LEU A 85 -5.73 4.67 12.23
N LEU A 86 -6.65 3.84 11.72
CA LEU A 86 -6.53 2.39 11.83
C LEU A 86 -5.30 1.85 11.08
N VAL A 87 -4.64 0.88 11.72
CA VAL A 87 -3.73 -0.06 11.05
C VAL A 87 -4.62 -1.15 10.44
N PRO A 88 -4.44 -1.57 9.18
CA PRO A 88 -5.29 -2.60 8.58
C PRO A 88 -5.34 -3.87 9.43
N TYR A 89 -6.54 -4.35 9.74
CA TYR A 89 -6.74 -5.60 10.46
C TYR A 89 -6.41 -6.81 9.57
N TRP A 90 -6.60 -6.63 8.26
CA TRP A 90 -6.34 -7.62 7.23
C TRP A 90 -5.14 -7.16 6.44
N ALA A 91 -3.93 -7.52 6.91
CA ALA A 91 -2.80 -7.58 6.00
C ALA A 91 -3.24 -8.55 4.89
N ASP A 92 -3.49 -8.00 3.71
CA ASP A 92 -3.60 -8.81 2.51
C ASP A 92 -2.39 -9.74 2.53
N ARG A 93 -2.60 -11.05 2.59
CA ARG A 93 -1.50 -12.01 2.78
C ARG A 93 -0.53 -11.97 1.61
N ASP A 94 -0.96 -11.40 0.49
CA ASP A 94 -0.14 -11.11 -0.68
C ASP A 94 0.78 -9.89 -0.48
N LEU A 95 0.44 -9.01 0.47
CA LEU A 95 1.21 -7.84 0.89
C LEU A 95 2.08 -8.25 2.07
N ASP A 96 3.23 -8.85 1.77
CA ASP A 96 4.30 -9.25 2.70
C ASP A 96 4.98 -8.05 3.42
N GLN A 97 4.22 -7.01 3.81
CA GLN A 97 4.70 -5.74 4.30
C GLN A 97 3.83 -5.18 5.42
N ILE A 98 4.47 -4.52 6.40
CA ILE A 98 3.77 -3.70 7.40
C ILE A 98 3.07 -2.51 6.74
N GLN A 99 1.77 -2.46 6.88
CA GLN A 99 0.92 -1.39 6.39
C GLN A 99 0.77 -0.31 7.46
N TRP A 100 1.32 0.87 7.21
CA TRP A 100 1.22 1.99 8.14
C TRP A 100 -0.15 2.67 8.04
N PRO A 101 -0.69 3.24 9.13
CA PRO A 101 -1.92 4.03 9.08
C PRO A 101 -1.86 5.17 8.05
N PRO A 102 -2.92 5.41 7.26
CA PRO A 102 -2.91 6.44 6.22
C PRO A 102 -2.55 7.85 6.72
N PHE A 103 -2.83 8.20 7.98
CA PHE A 103 -2.47 9.51 8.53
C PHE A 103 -0.94 9.77 8.60
N LEU A 104 -0.12 8.71 8.59
CA LEU A 104 1.35 8.82 8.50
C LEU A 104 1.82 8.99 7.05
N LEU A 105 1.02 8.48 6.12
CA LEU A 105 1.32 8.43 4.69
C LEU A 105 0.68 9.60 3.92
N ALA A 106 -0.03 10.49 4.64
CA ALA A 106 -0.67 11.67 4.10
C ALA A 106 0.29 12.51 3.24
N SER A 107 -0.18 12.92 2.06
CA SER A 107 0.57 13.67 1.04
C SER A 107 1.81 12.98 0.45
N LYS A 108 2.24 11.81 0.93
CA LYS A 108 3.47 11.16 0.44
C LYS A 108 3.38 10.76 -1.03
N ILE A 109 2.28 10.14 -1.42
CA ILE A 109 2.05 9.74 -2.82
C ILE A 109 1.85 10.97 -3.72
N PRO A 110 0.95 11.93 -3.40
CA PRO A 110 0.82 13.16 -4.20
C PRO A 110 2.14 13.90 -4.41
N ILE A 111 2.97 14.04 -3.37
CA ILE A 111 4.30 14.68 -3.48
C ILE A 111 5.22 13.86 -4.39
N ALA A 112 5.24 12.53 -4.25
CA ALA A 112 6.05 11.67 -5.11
C ALA A 112 5.61 11.73 -6.58
N LEU A 113 4.30 11.86 -6.85
CA LEU A 113 3.77 12.01 -8.20
C LEU A 113 4.12 13.38 -8.80
N ASP A 114 4.04 14.44 -8.01
CA ASP A 114 4.46 15.79 -8.42
C ASP A 114 5.95 15.80 -8.80
N MET A 115 6.79 15.17 -7.97
CA MET A 115 8.22 14.99 -8.28
C MET A 115 8.43 14.11 -9.52
N ALA A 116 7.63 13.07 -9.73
CA ALA A 116 7.74 12.19 -10.90
C ALA A 116 7.37 12.92 -12.20
N LYS A 117 6.41 13.85 -12.15
CA LYS A 117 5.96 14.63 -13.31
C LYS A 117 7.10 15.41 -13.96
N ASP A 118 7.94 16.03 -13.14
CA ASP A 118 9.06 16.86 -13.58
C ASP A 118 10.38 16.06 -13.71
N SER A 119 10.35 14.75 -13.43
CA SER A 119 11.55 13.91 -13.48
C SER A 119 11.84 13.39 -14.88
N ASP A 120 13.11 13.48 -15.29
CA ASP A 120 13.62 12.75 -16.43
C ASP A 120 13.82 11.26 -16.08
N SER A 121 13.80 10.38 -17.09
CA SER A 121 14.02 8.93 -16.95
C SER A 121 15.43 8.54 -16.44
N ARG A 122 16.27 9.49 -16.01
CA ARG A 122 17.59 9.23 -15.40
C ARG A 122 17.74 9.92 -14.04
N ASP A 123 16.64 10.40 -13.46
CA ASP A 123 16.67 11.24 -12.28
C ASP A 123 17.07 10.48 -11.01
N ARG A 124 18.34 10.64 -10.63
CA ARG A 124 18.88 10.11 -9.36
C ARG A 124 18.34 10.88 -8.14
N GLU A 125 17.81 12.08 -8.32
CA GLU A 125 17.26 12.90 -7.25
C GLU A 125 15.91 12.37 -6.78
N LEU A 126 15.00 12.03 -7.71
CA LEU A 126 13.74 11.37 -7.39
C LEU A 126 13.95 10.11 -6.53
N GLN A 127 14.86 9.24 -6.97
CA GLN A 127 15.19 8.02 -6.22
C GLN A 127 15.70 8.32 -4.80
N LYS A 128 16.66 9.25 -4.68
CA LYS A 128 17.21 9.65 -3.38
C LYS A 128 16.17 10.23 -2.44
N ARG A 129 15.24 11.05 -2.95
CA ARG A 129 14.18 11.66 -2.14
C ARG A 129 13.17 10.62 -1.66
N ILE A 130 12.81 9.65 -2.50
CA ILE A 130 11.96 8.52 -2.10
C ILE A 130 12.64 7.67 -1.01
N GLU A 131 13.92 7.34 -1.19
CA GLU A 131 14.70 6.55 -0.24
C GLU A 131 14.98 7.28 1.08
N ALA A 132 15.05 8.62 1.05
CA ALA A 132 15.26 9.45 2.24
C ALA A 132 14.04 9.50 3.17
N ASP A 133 12.83 9.22 2.67
CA ASP A 133 11.59 9.21 3.45
C ASP A 133 11.01 7.78 3.53
N PRO A 134 11.23 7.06 4.63
CA PRO A 134 10.77 5.67 4.79
C PRO A 134 9.25 5.51 4.67
N TYR A 135 8.48 6.52 5.08
CA TYR A 135 7.03 6.49 4.95
C TYR A 135 6.60 6.69 3.50
N MET A 136 7.28 7.57 2.75
CA MET A 136 7.06 7.71 1.31
C MET A 136 7.36 6.42 0.56
N PHE A 137 8.51 5.80 0.83
CA PHE A 137 8.87 4.52 0.25
C PHE A 137 7.83 3.44 0.56
N CYS A 138 7.37 3.35 1.81
CA CYS A 138 6.31 2.41 2.18
C CYS A 138 4.98 2.68 1.48
N ALA A 139 4.56 3.95 1.38
CA ALA A 139 3.32 4.32 0.72
C ALA A 139 3.32 3.93 -0.76
N ILE A 140 4.43 4.18 -1.46
CA ILE A 140 4.57 3.83 -2.88
C ILE A 140 4.53 2.30 -3.06
N ARG A 141 5.32 1.57 -2.28
CA ARG A 141 5.38 0.09 -2.35
C ARG A 141 4.03 -0.54 -2.04
N GLU A 142 3.36 -0.04 -1.00
CA GLU A 142 2.03 -0.50 -0.62
C GLU A 142 0.97 -0.18 -1.68
N CYS A 143 1.01 1.03 -2.25
CA CYS A 143 0.09 1.44 -3.31
C CYS A 143 0.19 0.53 -4.52
N TYR A 144 1.42 0.28 -5.00
CA TYR A 144 1.67 -0.63 -6.12
C TYR A 144 1.12 -2.04 -5.84
N ALA A 145 1.47 -2.60 -4.68
CA ALA A 145 1.10 -3.97 -4.36
C ALA A 145 -0.41 -4.11 -4.11
N SER A 146 -1.05 -3.12 -3.48
CA SER A 146 -2.51 -3.07 -3.29
C SER A 146 -3.24 -2.99 -4.64
N PHE A 147 -2.77 -2.10 -5.53
CA PHE A 147 -3.31 -1.98 -6.88
C PHE A 147 -3.18 -3.29 -7.66
N ARG A 148 -2.00 -3.90 -7.65
CA ARG A 148 -1.74 -5.21 -8.28
C ARG A 148 -2.71 -6.29 -7.81
N SER A 149 -2.93 -6.40 -6.50
CA SER A 149 -3.85 -7.40 -5.95
C SER A 149 -5.31 -7.12 -6.33
N ILE A 150 -5.73 -5.85 -6.37
CA ILE A 150 -7.07 -5.46 -6.85
C ILE A 150 -7.25 -5.81 -8.32
N ILE A 151 -6.29 -5.44 -9.19
CA ILE A 151 -6.36 -5.74 -10.62
C ILE A 151 -6.44 -7.25 -10.87
N ARG A 152 -5.59 -8.04 -10.21
CA ARG A 152 -5.63 -9.51 -10.33
C ARG A 152 -6.95 -10.13 -9.90
N PHE A 153 -7.61 -9.54 -8.90
CA PHE A 153 -8.93 -9.99 -8.47
C PHE A 153 -10.03 -9.62 -9.48
N LEU A 154 -9.94 -8.44 -10.11
CA LEU A 154 -10.93 -7.95 -11.06
C LEU A 154 -10.87 -8.65 -12.41
N VAL A 155 -9.68 -9.01 -12.88
CA VAL A 155 -9.52 -9.60 -14.21
C VAL A 155 -9.82 -11.10 -14.15
N GLU A 156 -10.85 -11.55 -14.87
CA GLU A 156 -11.27 -12.96 -14.92
C GLU A 156 -10.86 -13.66 -16.22
N GLY A 157 -10.87 -12.92 -17.34
CA GLY A 157 -10.56 -13.45 -18.66
C GLY A 157 -9.13 -13.99 -18.78
N GLN A 158 -8.98 -15.18 -19.37
CA GLN A 158 -7.67 -15.87 -19.46
C GLN A 158 -6.66 -15.10 -20.32
N ARG A 159 -7.14 -14.44 -21.38
CA ARG A 159 -6.30 -13.59 -22.23
C ARG A 159 -5.82 -12.38 -21.43
N GLU A 160 -6.75 -11.69 -20.80
CA GLU A 160 -6.52 -10.48 -20.02
C GLU A 160 -5.56 -10.74 -18.85
N LYS A 161 -5.74 -11.86 -18.14
CA LYS A 161 -4.85 -12.29 -17.06
C LYS A 161 -3.41 -12.41 -17.53
N ARG A 162 -3.16 -13.07 -18.67
CA ARG A 162 -1.80 -13.23 -19.21
C ARG A 162 -1.14 -11.88 -19.50
N VAL A 163 -1.86 -10.95 -20.12
CA VAL A 163 -1.35 -9.60 -20.42
C VAL A 163 -1.00 -8.87 -19.13
N ILE A 164 -1.92 -8.86 -18.16
CA ILE A 164 -1.75 -8.18 -16.88
C ILE A 164 -0.59 -8.79 -16.07
N ASP A 165 -0.48 -10.12 -16.03
CA ASP A 165 0.58 -10.80 -15.30
C ASP A 165 1.96 -10.58 -15.95
N ASP A 166 2.07 -10.52 -17.27
CA ASP A 166 3.33 -10.18 -17.94
C ASP A 166 3.78 -8.74 -17.64
N ILE A 167 2.84 -7.78 -17.69
CA ILE A 167 3.12 -6.38 -17.31
C ILE A 167 3.62 -6.31 -15.87
N PHE A 168 2.91 -6.93 -14.92
CA PHE A 168 3.34 -6.93 -13.53
C PHE A 168 4.66 -7.66 -13.33
N PHE A 169 4.92 -8.75 -14.06
CA PHE A 169 6.20 -9.46 -14.00
C PHE A 169 7.38 -8.58 -14.45
N LYS A 170 7.22 -7.83 -15.54
CA LYS A 170 8.24 -6.88 -16.01
C LYS A 170 8.49 -5.76 -15.00
N VAL A 171 7.43 -5.17 -14.45
CA VAL A 171 7.54 -4.14 -13.42
C VAL A 171 8.21 -4.70 -12.15
N ASP A 172 7.79 -5.87 -11.68
CA ASP A 172 8.38 -6.56 -10.52
C ASP A 172 9.90 -6.77 -10.72
N LYS A 173 10.31 -7.23 -11.91
CA LYS A 173 11.73 -7.38 -12.26
C LYS A 173 12.49 -6.06 -12.13
N ARG A 174 11.94 -4.96 -12.67
CA ARG A 174 12.56 -3.62 -12.58
C ARG A 174 12.60 -3.09 -11.14
N ILE A 175 11.60 -3.43 -10.32
CA ILE A 175 11.58 -3.11 -8.88
C ILE A 175 12.73 -3.83 -8.17
N VAL A 176 12.91 -5.13 -8.40
CA VAL A 176 13.98 -5.94 -7.80
C VAL A 176 15.36 -5.44 -8.23
N ASP A 177 15.52 -5.10 -9.50
CA ASP A 177 16.76 -4.57 -10.05
C ASP A 177 17.04 -3.10 -9.64
N GLY A 178 16.10 -2.44 -8.97
CA GLY A 178 16.20 -1.03 -8.58
C GLY A 178 16.31 -0.07 -9.78
N SER A 179 15.76 -0.46 -10.93
CA SER A 179 15.91 0.24 -12.21
C SER A 179 14.64 0.91 -12.71
N VAL A 180 13.51 0.83 -11.98
CA VAL A 180 12.21 1.40 -12.37
C VAL A 180 12.30 2.84 -12.88
N ILE A 181 12.85 3.76 -12.08
CA ILE A 181 12.96 5.19 -12.41
C ILE A 181 13.87 5.43 -13.63
N LYS A 182 14.84 4.53 -13.84
CA LYS A 182 15.80 4.60 -14.96
C LYS A 182 15.23 4.07 -16.27
N THR A 183 14.36 3.07 -16.18
CA THR A 183 13.84 2.34 -17.34
C THR A 183 12.51 2.90 -17.84
N TYR A 184 11.66 3.37 -16.92
CA TYR A 184 10.30 3.82 -17.26
C TYR A 184 10.16 5.34 -17.18
N LYS A 185 9.25 5.87 -18.00
CA LYS A 185 8.97 7.30 -18.05
C LYS A 185 8.09 7.72 -16.88
N MET A 186 8.74 8.17 -15.81
CA MET A 186 8.07 8.61 -14.57
C MET A 186 7.09 9.77 -14.80
N SER A 187 7.32 10.62 -15.79
CA SER A 187 6.44 11.75 -16.10
C SER A 187 5.02 11.35 -16.53
N ALA A 188 4.81 10.10 -16.97
CA ALA A 188 3.50 9.56 -17.36
C ALA A 188 2.78 8.83 -16.20
N VAL A 189 3.47 8.52 -15.10
CA VAL A 189 2.90 7.84 -13.91
C VAL A 189 1.77 8.65 -13.26
N PRO A 190 1.81 9.99 -13.15
CA PRO A 190 0.68 10.78 -12.63
C PRO A 190 -0.62 10.53 -13.39
N SER A 191 -0.57 10.45 -14.72
CA SER A 191 -1.75 10.17 -15.56
C SER A 191 -2.32 8.78 -15.27
N LEU A 192 -1.46 7.78 -15.10
CA LEU A 192 -1.88 6.44 -14.69
C LEU A 192 -2.56 6.49 -13.30
N CYS A 193 -1.99 7.22 -12.34
CA CYS A 193 -2.57 7.36 -11.00
C CYS A 193 -3.96 8.01 -11.02
N ASP A 194 -4.20 9.00 -11.90
CA ASP A 194 -5.53 9.59 -12.06
C ASP A 194 -6.57 8.56 -12.53
N HIS A 195 -6.19 7.68 -13.46
CA HIS A 195 -7.04 6.57 -13.91
C HIS A 195 -7.24 5.51 -12.83
N ILE A 196 -6.21 5.20 -12.03
CA ILE A 196 -6.36 4.32 -10.86
C ILE A 196 -7.39 4.92 -9.89
N VAL A 197 -7.30 6.21 -9.58
CA VAL A 197 -8.30 6.88 -8.70
C VAL A 197 -9.70 6.83 -9.31
N LYS A 198 -9.84 7.00 -10.63
CA LYS A 198 -11.11 6.85 -11.36
C LYS A 198 -11.67 5.43 -11.20
N LEU A 199 -10.86 4.41 -11.44
CA LEU A 199 -11.26 3.01 -11.24
C LEU A 199 -11.71 2.75 -9.80
N ILE A 200 -10.94 3.20 -8.81
CA ILE A 200 -11.27 2.98 -7.40
C ILE A 200 -12.60 3.64 -7.02
N LYS A 201 -12.92 4.82 -7.56
CA LYS A 201 -14.25 5.44 -7.37
C LYS A 201 -15.37 4.58 -7.96
N LEU A 202 -15.21 4.06 -9.17
CA LEU A 202 -16.18 3.15 -9.80
C LEU A 202 -16.37 1.87 -8.97
N LEU A 203 -15.31 1.35 -8.34
CA LEU A 203 -15.40 0.19 -7.46
C LEU A 203 -16.06 0.51 -6.11
N LEU A 204 -15.96 1.75 -5.62
CA LEU A 204 -16.65 2.19 -4.40
C LEU A 204 -18.15 2.39 -4.62
N GLU A 205 -18.53 2.92 -5.78
CA GLU A 205 -19.94 3.07 -6.19
C GLU A 205 -20.56 1.72 -6.59
N ASN A 206 -19.79 0.88 -7.28
CA ASN A 206 -20.08 -0.51 -7.64
C ASN A 206 -21.42 -0.70 -8.36
N LYS A 207 -21.83 0.28 -9.18
CA LYS A 207 -23.10 0.25 -9.91
C LYS A 207 -22.97 -0.54 -11.21
N GLN A 208 -23.93 -1.43 -11.49
CA GLN A 208 -23.85 -2.35 -12.64
C GLN A 208 -23.80 -1.65 -14.01
N ASP A 209 -24.48 -0.51 -14.14
CA ASP A 209 -24.52 0.33 -15.35
C ASP A 209 -23.18 0.99 -15.67
N GLU A 210 -22.26 1.07 -14.71
CA GLU A 210 -20.92 1.66 -14.89
C GLU A 210 -19.90 0.66 -15.47
N ARG A 211 -20.30 -0.58 -15.78
CA ARG A 211 -19.39 -1.59 -16.35
C ARG A 211 -18.63 -1.09 -17.58
N GLY A 212 -19.30 -0.34 -18.46
CA GLY A 212 -18.66 0.24 -19.64
C GLY A 212 -17.54 1.23 -19.28
N GLN A 213 -17.74 2.04 -18.24
CA GLN A 213 -16.73 2.97 -17.74
C GLN A 213 -15.54 2.24 -17.11
N VAL A 214 -15.79 1.12 -16.43
CA VAL A 214 -14.73 0.26 -15.88
C VAL A 214 -13.88 -0.30 -17.02
N VAL A 215 -14.50 -0.85 -18.06
CA VAL A 215 -13.78 -1.36 -19.24
C VAL A 215 -12.91 -0.28 -19.88
N LEU A 216 -13.48 0.89 -20.16
CA LEU A 216 -12.74 2.03 -20.73
C LEU A 216 -11.55 2.41 -19.83
N CYS A 217 -11.76 2.47 -18.51
CA CYS A 217 -10.69 2.79 -17.59
C CYS A 217 -9.55 1.77 -17.61
N PHE A 218 -9.84 0.47 -17.80
CA PHE A 218 -8.81 -0.56 -17.95
C PHE A 218 -8.04 -0.40 -19.26
N GLN A 219 -8.73 -0.06 -20.35
CA GLN A 219 -8.12 0.19 -21.66
C GLN A 219 -7.23 1.44 -21.64
N ASP A 220 -7.72 2.55 -21.08
CA ASP A 220 -6.97 3.80 -20.90
C ASP A 220 -5.69 3.55 -20.08
N MET A 221 -5.80 2.82 -18.96
CA MET A 221 -4.64 2.46 -18.14
C MET A 221 -3.63 1.58 -18.89
N LEU A 222 -4.12 0.60 -19.65
CA LEU A 222 -3.26 -0.27 -20.44
C LEU A 222 -2.52 0.54 -21.51
N GLU A 223 -3.20 1.45 -22.19
CA GLU A 223 -2.59 2.35 -23.17
C GLU A 223 -1.48 3.21 -22.54
N ILE A 224 -1.76 3.86 -21.41
CA ILE A 224 -0.75 4.68 -20.70
C ILE A 224 0.46 3.83 -20.30
N VAL A 225 0.24 2.63 -19.75
CA VAL A 225 1.35 1.75 -19.34
C VAL A 225 2.20 1.35 -20.53
N THR A 226 1.56 0.96 -21.63
CA THR A 226 2.24 0.35 -22.78
C THR A 226 2.88 1.36 -23.73
N LYS A 227 2.24 2.52 -23.95
CA LYS A 227 2.72 3.55 -24.88
C LYS A 227 3.49 4.67 -24.19
N ASP A 228 3.07 5.08 -22.99
CA ASP A 228 3.63 6.28 -22.34
C ASP A 228 4.68 5.94 -21.28
N ILE A 229 4.55 4.82 -20.57
CA ILE A 229 5.43 4.47 -19.44
C ILE A 229 6.54 3.48 -19.84
N MET A 230 6.18 2.35 -20.45
CA MET A 230 7.11 1.30 -20.85
C MET A 230 7.83 1.66 -22.14
N ALA A 231 9.11 1.25 -22.26
CA ALA A 231 9.87 1.43 -23.50
C ALA A 231 9.30 0.53 -24.61
N GLU A 232 9.32 1.02 -25.85
CA GLU A 232 8.81 0.29 -27.03
C GLU A 232 9.41 -1.11 -27.16
N GLU A 233 10.67 -1.32 -26.77
CA GLU A 233 11.38 -2.61 -26.82
C GLU A 233 10.82 -3.65 -25.81
N GLU A 234 10.38 -3.21 -24.63
CA GLU A 234 9.76 -4.10 -23.64
C GLU A 234 8.32 -4.43 -23.99
N PHE A 235 7.62 -3.49 -24.65
CA PHE A 235 6.28 -3.70 -25.17
C PHE A 235 6.27 -4.60 -26.41
N SER A 236 7.17 -4.38 -27.37
CA SER A 236 7.31 -5.26 -28.53
C SER A 236 7.78 -6.68 -28.14
N SER A 237 8.44 -6.84 -26.98
CA SER A 237 8.68 -8.17 -26.38
C SER A 237 7.42 -8.81 -25.76
N LEU A 238 6.37 -8.05 -25.40
CA LEU A 238 5.02 -8.60 -25.17
C LEU A 238 4.42 -9.11 -26.48
N GLU A 239 4.62 -8.39 -27.58
CA GLU A 239 4.12 -8.78 -28.91
C GLU A 239 4.84 -10.03 -29.46
N HIS A 240 6.13 -10.22 -29.12
CA HIS A 240 6.98 -11.26 -29.72
C HIS A 240 7.35 -12.44 -28.80
N GLY A 241 6.94 -12.47 -27.53
CA GLY A 241 7.10 -13.62 -26.63
C GLY A 241 8.49 -14.26 -26.63
N GLY A 242 9.43 -13.73 -25.82
CA GLY A 242 10.63 -14.42 -25.35
C GLY A 242 11.40 -15.29 -26.37
N SER A 243 12.27 -14.70 -27.18
CA SER A 243 13.20 -15.46 -28.01
C SER A 243 14.26 -16.15 -27.16
N GLY A 244 14.19 -17.48 -27.12
CA GLY A 244 15.19 -18.37 -26.57
C GLY A 244 15.01 -19.79 -27.10
N HIS A 245 15.58 -20.02 -28.29
CA HIS A 245 15.79 -21.30 -29.00
C HIS A 245 14.66 -21.91 -29.85
N ASP A 246 14.91 -21.86 -31.17
CA ASP A 246 14.94 -22.95 -32.15
C ASP A 246 13.70 -23.83 -32.37
N GLY A 247 13.17 -23.79 -33.60
CA GLY A 247 12.44 -24.92 -34.20
C GLY A 247 10.92 -24.97 -34.02
N MET A 248 10.21 -24.45 -35.03
CA MET A 248 8.97 -25.02 -35.59
C MET A 248 7.76 -25.23 -34.64
N ASN A 249 7.03 -24.14 -34.39
CA ASN A 249 5.55 -24.05 -34.38
C ASN A 249 5.19 -22.60 -33.98
N PRO A 250 4.29 -21.88 -34.68
CA PRO A 250 3.81 -20.59 -34.18
C PRO A 250 3.03 -20.84 -32.89
N ASP A 251 3.57 -20.40 -31.76
CA ASP A 251 2.92 -20.46 -30.45
C ASP A 251 1.55 -19.73 -30.53
N PRO A 252 0.43 -20.32 -30.05
CA PRO A 252 -0.88 -19.65 -29.99
C PRO A 252 -0.86 -18.27 -29.31
N LEU A 253 0.20 -17.93 -28.56
CA LEU A 253 0.43 -16.62 -27.96
C LEU A 253 0.65 -15.49 -28.99
N HIS A 254 1.15 -15.80 -30.18
CA HIS A 254 1.47 -14.83 -31.25
C HIS A 254 0.24 -14.06 -31.77
N GLN A 255 -0.97 -14.60 -31.56
CA GLN A 255 -2.23 -13.99 -32.03
C GLN A 255 -2.94 -13.10 -30.99
N LEU A 256 -2.40 -12.96 -29.77
CA LEU A 256 -3.07 -12.24 -28.67
C LEU A 256 -2.73 -10.73 -28.61
N PHE A 257 -1.61 -10.32 -29.22
CA PHE A 257 -1.06 -8.96 -29.14
C PHE A 257 -1.11 -8.18 -30.47
N ASP A 258 -2.04 -8.55 -31.35
CA ASP A 258 -2.39 -7.73 -32.50
C ASP A 258 -3.00 -6.41 -31.99
N THR A 259 -2.52 -5.25 -32.43
CA THR A 259 -2.92 -3.93 -31.90
C THR A 259 -4.43 -3.71 -31.99
N LYS A 260 -5.08 -4.27 -33.03
CA LYS A 260 -6.54 -4.26 -33.19
C LYS A 260 -7.31 -5.16 -32.19
N LYS A 261 -6.65 -6.16 -31.60
CA LYS A 261 -7.23 -7.05 -30.58
C LYS A 261 -7.04 -6.50 -29.16
N LEU A 262 -6.06 -5.61 -28.94
CA LEU A 262 -5.88 -4.89 -27.67
C LEU A 262 -7.06 -3.93 -27.42
N ASP A 263 -7.59 -3.28 -28.46
CA ASP A 263 -8.80 -2.44 -28.36
C ASP A 263 -10.05 -3.23 -27.93
N GLN A 264 -10.06 -4.55 -28.13
CA GLN A 264 -11.13 -5.45 -27.69
C GLN A 264 -10.86 -6.09 -26.33
N LEU A 265 -9.67 -5.90 -25.76
CA LEU A 265 -9.30 -6.47 -24.48
C LEU A 265 -10.20 -5.87 -23.39
N PHE A 266 -10.58 -6.68 -22.40
CA PHE A 266 -11.53 -6.31 -21.32
C PHE A 266 -12.99 -6.06 -21.73
N ALA A 267 -13.31 -5.89 -23.02
CA ALA A 267 -14.68 -5.60 -23.47
C ALA A 267 -15.65 -6.78 -23.27
N SER A 268 -15.13 -8.02 -23.34
CA SER A 268 -15.93 -9.25 -23.21
C SER A 268 -16.62 -9.34 -21.84
N THR A 269 -17.84 -9.87 -21.80
CA THR A 269 -18.68 -9.92 -20.58
C THR A 269 -17.99 -10.63 -19.40
N GLY A 270 -17.16 -11.64 -19.67
CA GLY A 270 -16.41 -12.39 -18.66
C GLY A 270 -14.95 -11.94 -18.45
N ALA A 271 -14.53 -10.82 -19.02
CA ALA A 271 -13.14 -10.36 -18.91
C ALA A 271 -12.86 -9.66 -17.58
N ILE A 272 -13.81 -8.85 -17.10
CA ILE A 272 -13.75 -8.13 -15.83
C ILE A 272 -14.91 -8.55 -14.93
N LYS A 273 -14.57 -8.92 -13.70
CA LYS A 273 -15.47 -9.16 -12.57
C LYS A 273 -15.99 -7.83 -12.03
N PHE A 274 -17.11 -7.38 -12.58
CA PHE A 274 -17.79 -6.18 -12.11
C PHE A 274 -19.31 -6.32 -12.34
N PRO A 275 -20.17 -6.00 -11.35
CA PRO A 275 -19.85 -5.51 -10.00
C PRO A 275 -19.05 -6.49 -9.12
N THR A 276 -18.35 -5.95 -8.14
CA THR A 276 -17.51 -6.72 -7.20
C THR A 276 -18.30 -7.15 -5.95
N PRO A 277 -17.89 -8.22 -5.25
CA PRO A 277 -18.55 -8.66 -4.03
C PRO A 277 -18.45 -7.61 -2.92
N VAL A 278 -19.56 -7.36 -2.22
CA VAL A 278 -19.69 -6.30 -1.19
C VAL A 278 -19.14 -6.73 0.19
N SER A 279 -18.12 -7.61 0.21
CA SER A 279 -17.54 -8.04 1.49
C SER A 279 -16.86 -6.89 2.21
N GLU A 280 -16.89 -6.88 3.55
CA GLU A 280 -16.23 -5.84 4.34
C GLU A 280 -14.73 -5.75 4.06
N ALA A 281 -14.07 -6.91 3.92
CA ALA A 281 -12.64 -6.98 3.58
C ALA A 281 -12.34 -6.36 2.21
N TRP A 282 -13.19 -6.61 1.21
CA TRP A 282 -13.03 -5.97 -0.11
C TRP A 282 -13.22 -4.45 -0.02
N ARG A 283 -14.28 -4.01 0.67
CA ARG A 283 -14.56 -2.58 0.86
C ARG A 283 -13.44 -1.88 1.63
N GLU A 284 -12.87 -2.52 2.65
CA GLU A 284 -11.71 -1.99 3.39
C GLU A 284 -10.49 -1.86 2.47
N LYS A 285 -10.22 -2.88 1.64
CA LYS A 285 -9.11 -2.88 0.67
C LYS A 285 -9.23 -1.72 -0.35
N ILE A 286 -10.41 -1.54 -0.94
CA ILE A 286 -10.67 -0.46 -1.91
C ILE A 286 -10.58 0.91 -1.23
N ASN A 287 -11.20 1.09 -0.06
CA ASN A 287 -11.12 2.33 0.71
C ASN A 287 -9.68 2.67 1.11
N ARG A 288 -8.88 1.66 1.46
CA ARG A 288 -7.49 1.87 1.84
C ARG A 288 -6.67 2.41 0.68
N LEU A 289 -6.76 1.81 -0.50
CA LEU A 289 -6.05 2.32 -1.68
C LEU A 289 -6.54 3.73 -2.05
N TYR A 290 -7.84 3.97 -1.97
CA TYR A 290 -8.40 5.32 -2.16
C TYR A 290 -7.78 6.34 -1.22
N LEU A 291 -7.69 6.02 0.08
CA LEU A 291 -7.07 6.90 1.07
C LEU A 291 -5.58 7.11 0.79
N LEU A 292 -4.82 6.06 0.45
CA LEU A 292 -3.39 6.22 0.12
C LEU A 292 -3.18 7.22 -1.04
N LEU A 293 -4.00 7.10 -2.10
CA LEU A 293 -3.87 7.92 -3.30
C LEU A 293 -4.40 9.36 -3.12
N THR A 294 -5.44 9.55 -2.30
CA THR A 294 -6.18 10.82 -2.24
C THR A 294 -5.99 11.61 -0.95
N THR A 295 -5.39 11.02 0.08
CA THR A 295 -5.20 11.70 1.37
C THR A 295 -4.16 12.82 1.24
N LYS A 296 -4.65 14.05 1.40
CA LYS A 296 -3.86 15.29 1.36
C LYS A 296 -3.42 15.73 2.77
N GLU A 297 -2.83 16.92 2.82
CA GLU A 297 -2.29 17.53 4.04
C GLU A 297 -3.30 17.69 5.17
N SER A 298 -4.61 17.77 4.88
CA SER A 298 -5.64 17.86 5.92
C SER A 298 -5.68 16.64 6.86
N ALA A 299 -5.16 15.48 6.43
CA ALA A 299 -4.97 14.34 7.33
C ALA A 299 -3.82 14.53 8.33
N MET A 300 -3.02 15.60 8.19
CA MET A 300 -2.00 16.00 9.15
C MET A 300 -2.62 16.49 10.48
N ASP A 301 -3.89 16.89 10.46
CA ASP A 301 -4.58 17.36 11.66
C ASP A 301 -5.53 16.31 12.26
N VAL A 302 -5.45 15.05 11.82
CA VAL A 302 -6.29 13.96 12.33
C VAL A 302 -5.66 13.28 13.55
N PRO A 303 -6.43 13.01 14.63
CA PRO A 303 -7.84 13.38 14.82
C PRO A 303 -8.00 14.89 15.10
N SER A 304 -9.07 15.50 14.62
CA SER A 304 -9.36 16.93 14.82
C SER A 304 -9.77 17.26 16.26
N ASN A 305 -10.44 16.32 16.93
CA ASN A 305 -10.92 16.46 18.30
C ASN A 305 -9.76 16.57 19.32
N ILE A 306 -9.83 17.58 20.20
CA ILE A 306 -8.79 17.90 21.18
C ILE A 306 -8.64 16.80 22.24
N ASP A 307 -9.73 16.17 22.67
CA ASP A 307 -9.69 15.07 23.64
C ASP A 307 -9.07 13.82 23.04
N ALA A 308 -9.42 13.46 21.80
CA ALA A 308 -8.76 12.37 21.09
C ALA A 308 -7.25 12.63 20.96
N ARG A 309 -6.84 13.84 20.56
CA ARG A 309 -5.42 14.26 20.50
C ARG A 309 -4.73 14.12 21.85
N ARG A 310 -5.38 14.57 22.93
CA ARG A 310 -4.86 14.50 24.31
C ARG A 310 -4.67 13.05 24.74
N ARG A 311 -5.64 12.16 24.51
CA ARG A 311 -5.58 10.74 24.88
C ARG A 311 -4.52 9.98 24.09
N ILE A 312 -4.41 10.21 22.78
CA ILE A 312 -3.33 9.63 21.96
C ILE A 312 -1.96 10.08 22.46
N SER A 313 -1.82 11.38 22.75
CA SER A 313 -0.57 11.93 23.27
C SER A 313 -0.23 11.37 24.65
N PHE A 314 -1.22 11.22 25.52
CA PHE A 314 -1.05 10.60 26.84
C PHE A 314 -0.58 9.16 26.72
N PHE A 315 -1.27 8.34 25.92
CA PHE A 315 -0.88 6.96 25.64
C PHE A 315 0.55 6.88 25.09
N SER A 316 0.84 7.64 24.03
CA SER A 316 2.15 7.60 23.37
C SER A 316 3.28 8.05 24.29
N ASN A 317 3.04 9.06 25.14
CA ASN A 317 4.02 9.50 26.14
C ASN A 317 4.22 8.46 27.24
N SER A 318 3.14 7.78 27.68
CA SER A 318 3.21 6.79 28.76
C SER A 318 4.14 5.61 28.42
N LEU A 319 4.25 5.25 27.13
CA LEU A 319 5.17 4.21 26.66
C LEU A 319 6.65 4.57 26.81
N PHE A 320 6.97 5.84 27.04
CA PHE A 320 8.35 6.32 27.22
C PHE A 320 8.61 6.86 28.62
N MET A 321 7.64 6.71 29.53
CA MET A 321 7.84 6.98 30.94
C MET A 321 8.46 5.76 31.62
N ASP A 322 9.13 5.98 32.73
CA ASP A 322 9.56 4.88 33.60
C ASP A 322 8.32 4.22 34.21
N MET A 323 7.89 3.12 33.58
CA MET A 323 6.78 2.29 34.03
C MET A 323 7.35 0.97 34.58
N PRO A 324 6.87 0.49 35.74
CA PRO A 324 7.26 -0.83 36.22
C PRO A 324 6.86 -1.91 35.21
N ALA A 325 7.72 -2.91 35.05
CA ALA A 325 7.46 -4.00 34.10
C ALA A 325 6.14 -4.71 34.45
N ALA A 326 5.31 -4.95 33.44
CA ALA A 326 4.04 -5.66 33.64
C ALA A 326 4.30 -7.06 34.24
N PRO A 327 3.62 -7.44 35.34
CA PRO A 327 3.74 -8.78 35.89
C PRO A 327 3.24 -9.83 34.88
N LYS A 328 3.75 -11.06 34.95
CA LYS A 328 3.19 -12.16 34.14
C LYS A 328 1.72 -12.36 34.51
N VAL A 329 0.86 -12.70 33.54
CA VAL A 329 -0.60 -12.90 33.77
C VAL A 329 -0.88 -13.85 34.95
N ARG A 330 -0.10 -14.93 35.08
CA ARG A 330 -0.17 -15.88 36.21
C ARG A 330 0.15 -15.29 37.60
N ASN A 331 0.79 -14.12 37.64
CA ASN A 331 1.16 -13.41 38.85
C ASN A 331 0.26 -12.17 39.08
N MET A 332 -0.71 -11.91 38.19
CA MET A 332 -1.68 -10.84 38.40
C MET A 332 -2.71 -11.32 39.43
N LEU A 333 -2.96 -10.50 40.45
CA LEU A 333 -4.06 -10.70 41.38
C LEU A 333 -5.37 -10.57 40.59
N SER A 334 -6.29 -11.53 40.76
CA SER A 334 -7.60 -11.39 40.14
C SER A 334 -8.33 -10.20 40.76
N PHE A 335 -9.05 -9.44 39.94
CA PHE A 335 -9.91 -8.36 40.41
C PHE A 335 -11.23 -8.92 40.97
N SER A 336 -11.13 -9.98 41.79
CA SER A 336 -12.24 -10.74 42.36
C SER A 336 -12.48 -10.34 43.81
#